data_AF-A0AB34K006-F1
#
_entry.id   AF-A0AB34K006-F1
#
_cell.length_a   1.000
_cell.length_b   1.000
_cell.length_c   1.000
_cell.angle_alpha   90.00
_cell.angle_beta   90.00
_cell.angle_gamma   90.00
#
_symmetry.space_group_name_H-M   'P 1'
#
loop_
_entity.id
_entity.type
_entity.pdbx_description
1 polymer ?
#
loop_
_entity_poly.entity_id
_entity_poly.type
_entity_poly.pdbx_seq_one_letter_code
_entity_poly.pdbx_strand_id
1 'polypeptide(L)'
;MPPALHPHARGGGPPTFAVVSCIRSIATSGIAQNALATTSLYRTLLPSIAATVTESERQLWSVKLYLCADDDDDLYKKHADAVISAGPSWLTIRLLFYPRVPNRVPTREAAQQALLEGAEFIHRTNDDILYMTPGWITSSTQALARFHPPNVGIAGPKVYGDGSTNKMHGGVTIDVVHRTHLRIFREYYPPQLDNWFTDSWIVYVYVALPSVAAHQMKRVMKLTRRDNFSVSHSFEKRRYAPTASQAKLLAALVECGRYAIWSYINHTLDGTKYGRPVSCRAYSKMPSEEEREKDSGSKIGVCKRRVGPVGGLEMNERDFIKSSSSVEGWCQLIRG
;
A
#
# COMPACT_ATOMS: atom_id res chain seq x y z
N MET A 1 20.18 16.64 -16.44
CA MET A 1 19.00 16.84 -15.58
C MET A 1 17.91 15.88 -16.05
N PRO A 2 17.22 15.14 -15.16
CA PRO A 2 16.05 14.38 -15.58
C PRO A 2 14.97 15.37 -16.08
N PRO A 3 14.16 15.02 -17.08
CA PRO A 3 13.08 15.88 -17.52
C PRO A 3 12.14 16.14 -16.35
N ALA A 4 11.84 17.41 -16.09
CA ALA A 4 10.92 17.81 -15.05
C ALA A 4 9.57 17.10 -15.28
N LEU A 5 9.12 16.34 -14.27
CA LEU A 5 7.76 15.81 -14.20
C LEU A 5 6.81 16.99 -14.05
N HIS A 6 6.50 17.67 -15.15
CA HIS A 6 5.42 18.63 -15.21
C HIS A 6 4.29 18.06 -16.06
N PRO A 7 3.38 17.24 -15.50
CA PRO A 7 2.04 17.17 -16.05
C PRO A 7 1.33 18.45 -15.61
N HIS A 8 1.56 19.56 -16.30
CA HIS A 8 0.58 20.65 -16.25
C HIS A 8 -0.68 20.15 -16.96
N ALA A 9 -1.62 19.59 -16.17
CA ALA A 9 -2.99 19.45 -16.61
C ALA A 9 -3.55 20.86 -16.82
N ARG A 10 -4.02 21.14 -18.03
CA ARG A 10 -4.63 22.42 -18.41
C ARG A 10 -5.77 22.75 -17.43
N GLY A 11 -5.56 23.76 -16.57
CA GLY A 11 -6.60 24.38 -15.74
C GLY A 11 -6.88 23.77 -14.34
N GLY A 12 -6.17 22.72 -13.92
CA GLY A 12 -6.32 22.13 -12.57
C GLY A 12 -5.18 22.56 -11.64
N GLY A 13 -5.46 22.74 -10.35
CA GLY A 13 -4.42 22.99 -9.33
C GLY A 13 -3.37 21.88 -9.23
N PRO A 14 -2.43 21.98 -8.28
CA PRO A 14 -1.36 20.98 -8.11
C PRO A 14 -1.91 19.55 -7.98
N PRO A 15 -1.24 18.53 -8.56
CA PRO A 15 -1.65 17.14 -8.41
C PRO A 15 -1.70 16.72 -6.94
N THR A 16 -2.57 15.77 -6.61
CA THR A 16 -2.76 15.32 -5.22
C THR A 16 -1.73 14.25 -4.84
N PHE A 17 -1.02 14.48 -3.74
CA PHE A 17 -0.23 13.47 -3.03
C PHE A 17 -1.03 13.03 -1.79
N ALA A 18 -1.54 11.80 -1.80
CA ALA A 18 -2.36 11.27 -0.71
C ALA A 18 -1.49 10.51 0.29
N VAL A 19 -1.55 10.89 1.56
CA VAL A 19 -1.06 10.08 2.68
C VAL A 19 -2.25 9.33 3.24
N VAL A 20 -2.16 8.01 3.37
CA VAL A 20 -3.22 7.14 3.87
C VAL A 20 -2.71 6.50 5.16
N SER A 21 -3.39 6.76 6.27
CA SER A 21 -3.04 6.21 7.58
C SER A 21 -4.30 5.76 8.30
N CYS A 22 -4.31 4.54 8.82
CA CYS A 22 -5.41 4.12 9.68
C CYS A 22 -5.08 4.35 11.15
N ILE A 23 -6.08 4.84 11.87
CA ILE A 23 -6.02 5.23 13.27
C ILE A 23 -6.96 4.33 14.07
N ARG A 24 -6.57 4.04 15.31
CA ARG A 24 -7.47 3.38 16.27
C ARG A 24 -7.06 3.77 17.68
N SER A 25 -8.03 4.17 18.50
CA SER A 25 -7.83 4.44 19.91
C SER A 25 -7.47 3.14 20.64
N ILE A 26 -6.51 3.24 21.55
CA ILE A 26 -6.01 2.09 22.29
C ILE A 26 -6.64 2.10 23.68
N ALA A 27 -7.22 0.97 24.08
CA ALA A 27 -7.47 0.69 25.49
C ALA A 27 -6.24 -0.01 26.08
N THR A 28 -5.53 0.66 26.98
CA THR A 28 -4.39 0.08 27.69
C THR A 28 -4.83 -0.27 29.10
N SER A 29 -4.77 -1.56 29.44
CA SER A 29 -5.04 -2.06 30.81
C SER A 29 -6.40 -1.61 31.38
N GLY A 30 -7.45 -1.58 30.54
CA GLY A 30 -8.79 -1.14 30.95
C GLY A 30 -9.01 0.38 30.95
N ILE A 31 -7.99 1.18 30.67
CA ILE A 31 -8.12 2.64 30.51
C ILE A 31 -8.11 2.94 29.01
N ALA A 32 -9.26 3.33 28.48
CA ALA A 32 -9.37 3.85 27.12
C ALA A 32 -8.58 5.16 27.02
N GLN A 33 -7.81 5.33 25.94
CA GLN A 33 -7.37 6.66 25.53
C GLN A 33 -8.62 7.56 25.45
N ASN A 34 -8.70 8.54 26.34
CA ASN A 34 -9.86 9.43 26.47
C ASN A 34 -9.60 10.82 25.88
N ALA A 35 -8.39 11.08 25.39
CA ALA A 35 -7.98 12.37 24.85
C ALA A 35 -7.14 12.20 23.58
N LEU A 36 -7.52 12.94 22.54
CA LEU A 36 -6.81 12.98 21.25
C LEU A 36 -5.32 13.27 21.40
N ALA A 37 -4.94 14.18 22.31
CA ALA A 37 -3.55 14.56 22.56
C ALA A 37 -2.64 13.40 23.00
N THR A 38 -3.21 12.27 23.45
CA THR A 38 -2.46 11.08 23.85
C THR A 38 -2.30 10.05 22.73
N THR A 39 -2.96 10.25 21.59
CA THR A 39 -2.91 9.33 20.44
C THR A 39 -1.63 9.53 19.64
N SER A 40 -1.16 8.49 18.94
CA SER A 40 -0.01 8.57 18.04
C SER A 40 -0.25 9.55 16.90
N LEU A 41 -1.50 9.70 16.43
CA LEU A 41 -1.88 10.70 15.44
C LEU A 41 -1.42 12.12 15.83
N TYR A 42 -1.73 12.54 17.06
CA TYR A 42 -1.42 13.89 17.55
C TYR A 42 0.01 14.04 18.06
N ARG A 43 0.60 13.00 18.65
CA ARG A 43 1.96 13.07 19.21
C ARG A 43 3.05 12.86 18.16
N THR A 44 2.74 12.12 17.10
CA THR A 44 3.75 11.58 16.18
C THR A 44 3.46 11.94 14.73
N LEU A 45 2.35 11.47 14.15
CA LEU A 45 2.11 11.59 12.72
C LEU A 45 1.92 13.05 12.27
N LEU A 46 0.96 13.77 12.85
CA LEU A 46 0.65 15.15 12.43
C LEU A 46 1.83 16.11 12.63
N PRO A 47 2.52 16.14 13.79
CA PRO A 47 3.67 17.02 13.97
C PRO A 47 4.81 16.70 13.01
N SER A 48 5.06 15.43 12.72
CA SER A 48 6.17 15.05 11.84
C SER A 48 5.88 15.31 10.35
N ILE A 49 4.64 15.13 9.90
CA ILE A 49 4.21 15.59 8.56
C ILE A 49 4.38 17.10 8.46
N ALA A 50 3.94 17.86 9.48
CA ALA A 50 4.04 19.31 9.50
C ALA A 50 5.50 19.80 9.40
N ALA A 51 6.42 19.09 10.08
CA ALA A 51 7.84 19.42 10.12
C ALA A 51 8.64 18.98 8.88
N THR A 52 8.19 17.95 8.15
CA THR A 52 9.00 17.33 7.08
C THR A 52 8.49 17.60 5.66
N VAL A 53 7.22 17.93 5.47
CA VAL A 53 6.74 18.38 4.15
C VAL A 53 7.21 19.81 3.91
N THR A 54 8.07 19.98 2.91
CA THR A 54 8.73 21.24 2.62
C THR A 54 7.82 22.24 1.91
N GLU A 55 8.14 23.54 2.00
CA GLU A 55 7.43 24.58 1.26
C GLU A 55 7.44 24.31 -0.26
N SER A 56 8.58 23.88 -0.80
CA SER A 56 8.69 23.52 -2.23
C SER A 56 7.78 22.35 -2.61
N GLU A 57 7.61 21.35 -1.73
CA GLU A 57 6.65 20.27 -1.96
C GLU A 57 5.21 20.76 -1.91
N ARG A 58 4.88 21.70 -1.01
CA ARG A 58 3.53 22.31 -0.93
C ARG A 58 3.16 23.10 -2.19
N GLN A 59 4.14 23.64 -2.89
CA GLN A 59 3.93 24.33 -4.17
C GLN A 59 3.70 23.34 -5.32
N LEU A 60 4.30 22.14 -5.24
CA LEU A 60 4.22 21.12 -6.27
C LEU A 60 3.02 20.17 -6.08
N TRP A 61 2.53 20.03 -4.85
CA TRP A 61 1.53 19.02 -4.49
C TRP A 61 0.41 19.58 -3.62
N SER A 62 -0.82 19.19 -3.93
CA SER A 62 -1.90 19.22 -2.96
C SER A 62 -1.75 18.01 -2.04
N VAL A 63 -1.30 18.23 -0.81
CA VAL A 63 -1.12 17.14 0.17
C VAL A 63 -2.42 16.90 0.92
N LYS A 64 -2.90 15.65 0.89
CA LYS A 64 -4.12 15.23 1.59
C LYS A 64 -3.82 14.04 2.49
N LEU A 65 -4.26 14.09 3.75
CA LEU A 65 -4.17 12.98 4.70
C LEU A 65 -5.54 12.30 4.83
N TYR A 66 -5.64 11.08 4.32
CA TYR A 66 -6.80 10.21 4.48
C TYR A 66 -6.60 9.35 5.73
N LEU A 67 -7.34 9.68 6.77
CA LEU A 67 -7.43 8.93 8.00
C LEU A 67 -8.56 7.91 7.90
N CYS A 68 -8.25 6.65 8.16
CA CYS A 68 -9.24 5.57 8.23
C CYS A 68 -9.38 5.05 9.65
N ALA A 69 -10.61 5.02 10.16
CA ALA A 69 -10.94 4.49 11.46
C ALA A 69 -12.02 3.40 11.33
N ASP A 70 -12.06 2.50 12.30
CA ASP A 70 -13.22 1.63 12.46
C ASP A 70 -14.42 2.44 12.95
N ASP A 71 -15.61 2.10 12.49
CA ASP A 71 -16.88 2.76 12.84
C ASP A 71 -17.33 2.54 14.29
N ASP A 72 -16.59 1.74 15.05
CA ASP A 72 -16.74 1.51 16.49
C ASP A 72 -15.73 2.27 17.35
N ASP A 73 -14.94 3.18 16.77
CA ASP A 73 -13.96 3.98 17.51
C ASP A 73 -14.59 5.26 18.08
N ASP A 74 -15.15 5.16 19.28
CA ASP A 74 -15.88 6.25 19.93
C ASP A 74 -15.04 7.53 20.13
N LEU A 75 -13.74 7.41 20.39
CA LEU A 75 -12.88 8.57 20.58
C LEU A 75 -12.82 9.40 19.30
N TYR A 76 -12.52 8.77 18.17
CA TYR A 76 -12.41 9.50 16.90
C TYR A 76 -13.77 9.94 16.35
N LYS A 77 -14.86 9.19 16.61
CA LYS A 77 -16.22 9.63 16.26
C LYS A 77 -16.63 10.87 17.04
N LYS A 78 -16.43 10.86 18.35
CA LYS A 78 -16.79 12.00 19.23
C LYS A 78 -16.00 13.27 18.88
N HIS A 79 -14.77 13.13 18.40
CA HIS A 79 -13.88 14.25 18.12
C HIS A 79 -13.56 14.46 16.63
N ALA A 80 -14.44 14.03 15.73
CA ALA A 80 -14.21 14.06 14.29
C ALA A 80 -13.81 15.45 13.75
N ASP A 81 -14.53 16.51 14.13
CA ASP A 81 -14.25 17.88 13.67
C ASP A 81 -12.88 18.39 14.14
N ALA A 82 -12.52 18.05 15.38
CA ALA A 82 -11.22 18.38 15.95
C ALA A 82 -10.08 17.66 15.22
N VAL A 83 -10.31 16.42 14.77
CA VAL A 83 -9.33 15.64 13.97
C VAL A 83 -9.17 16.24 12.58
N ILE A 84 -10.27 16.58 11.90
CA ILE A 84 -10.26 17.15 10.55
C ILE A 84 -9.54 18.50 10.54
N SER A 85 -9.61 19.25 11.64
CA SER A 85 -9.03 20.59 11.78
C SER A 85 -7.66 20.59 12.48
N ALA A 86 -7.08 19.41 12.80
CA ALA A 86 -5.84 19.30 13.59
C ALA A 86 -4.56 19.59 12.81
N GLY A 87 -4.61 19.52 11.49
CA GLY A 87 -3.46 19.70 10.61
C GLY A 87 -3.09 21.17 10.41
N PRO A 88 -1.88 21.45 9.87
CA PRO A 88 -1.56 22.77 9.37
C PRO A 88 -2.49 23.16 8.22
N SER A 89 -2.69 24.47 7.97
CA SER A 89 -3.65 24.99 6.99
C SER A 89 -3.45 24.49 5.55
N TRP A 90 -2.25 24.04 5.19
CA TRP A 90 -1.94 23.47 3.88
C TRP A 90 -2.30 21.99 3.75
N LEU A 91 -2.53 21.27 4.85
CA LEU A 91 -2.83 19.84 4.87
C LEU A 91 -4.34 19.63 4.95
N THR A 92 -4.94 19.08 3.90
CA THR A 92 -6.34 18.66 3.97
C THR A 92 -6.44 17.30 4.65
N ILE A 93 -7.20 17.20 5.75
CA ILE A 93 -7.46 15.93 6.44
C ILE A 93 -8.85 15.41 6.04
N ARG A 94 -8.94 14.13 5.72
CA ARG A 94 -10.18 13.41 5.45
C ARG A 94 -10.29 12.24 6.41
N LEU A 95 -11.25 12.33 7.34
CA LEU A 95 -11.54 11.24 8.28
C LEU A 95 -12.66 10.36 7.71
N LEU A 96 -12.38 9.07 7.57
CA LEU A 96 -13.27 8.07 6.99
C LEU A 96 -13.50 6.96 8.02
N PHE A 97 -14.76 6.59 8.23
CA PHE A 97 -15.15 5.48 9.09
C PHE A 97 -15.58 4.28 8.25
N TYR A 98 -15.08 3.10 8.59
CA TYR A 98 -15.38 1.85 7.89
C TYR A 98 -15.94 0.81 8.85
N PRO A 99 -16.83 -0.09 8.39
CA PRO A 99 -17.31 -1.19 9.21
C PRO A 99 -16.16 -2.00 9.80
N ARG A 100 -16.17 -2.15 11.13
CA ARG A 100 -15.16 -2.95 11.83
C ARG A 100 -15.20 -4.39 11.34
N VAL A 101 -14.04 -4.87 10.92
CA VAL A 101 -13.80 -6.30 10.67
C VAL A 101 -12.65 -6.75 11.56
N PRO A 102 -12.81 -7.85 12.33
CA PRO A 102 -11.76 -8.31 13.23
C PRO A 102 -10.39 -8.45 12.55
N ASN A 103 -9.36 -7.86 13.14
CA ASN A 103 -7.96 -7.92 12.69
C ASN A 103 -7.68 -7.35 11.29
N ARG A 104 -8.59 -6.55 10.75
CA ARG A 104 -8.43 -5.88 9.46
C ARG A 104 -8.15 -4.40 9.61
N VAL A 105 -7.19 -3.91 8.82
CA VAL A 105 -6.91 -2.49 8.69
C VAL A 105 -7.58 -1.98 7.40
N PRO A 106 -8.48 -0.98 7.43
CA PRO A 106 -9.24 -0.51 6.26
C PRO A 106 -8.44 0.40 5.30
N THR A 107 -7.12 0.17 5.18
CA THR A 107 -6.21 0.99 4.36
C THR A 107 -6.53 0.89 2.87
N ARG A 108 -6.94 -0.30 2.40
CA ARG A 108 -7.31 -0.54 1.01
C ARG A 108 -8.45 0.35 0.55
N GLU A 109 -9.50 0.46 1.35
CA GLU A 109 -10.68 1.28 1.07
C GLU A 109 -10.31 2.77 1.08
N ALA A 110 -9.51 3.21 2.06
CA ALA A 110 -9.04 4.59 2.11
C ALA A 110 -8.14 4.98 0.93
N ALA A 111 -7.26 4.08 0.50
CA ALA A 111 -6.44 4.29 -0.70
C ALA A 111 -7.28 4.33 -1.97
N GLN A 112 -8.34 3.50 -2.06
CA GLN A 112 -9.29 3.55 -3.17
C GLN A 112 -10.05 4.89 -3.19
N GLN A 113 -10.50 5.38 -2.03
CA GLN A 113 -11.14 6.68 -1.90
C GLN A 113 -10.20 7.81 -2.35
N ALA A 114 -8.94 7.78 -1.93
CA ALA A 114 -7.94 8.77 -2.35
C ALA A 114 -7.75 8.79 -3.87
N LEU A 115 -7.73 7.62 -4.52
CA LEU A 115 -7.65 7.54 -5.98
C LEU A 115 -8.89 8.11 -6.67
N LEU A 116 -10.09 7.77 -6.20
CA LEU A 116 -11.35 8.27 -6.74
C LEU A 116 -11.43 9.80 -6.68
N GLU A 117 -10.79 10.39 -5.68
CA GLU A 117 -10.66 11.84 -5.50
C GLU A 117 -9.46 12.46 -6.23
N GLY A 118 -8.82 11.70 -7.12
CA GLY A 118 -7.80 12.22 -8.03
C GLY A 118 -6.36 12.15 -7.53
N ALA A 119 -6.06 11.36 -6.49
CA ALA A 119 -4.68 11.15 -6.06
C ALA A 119 -3.79 10.63 -7.22
N GLU A 120 -2.64 11.28 -7.40
CA GLU A 120 -1.60 10.89 -8.36
C GLU A 120 -0.62 9.91 -7.71
N PHE A 121 -0.26 10.17 -6.46
CA PHE A 121 0.54 9.29 -5.62
C PHE A 121 -0.19 8.98 -4.32
N ILE A 122 0.03 7.77 -3.82
CA ILE A 122 -0.52 7.28 -2.56
C ILE A 122 0.65 6.81 -1.70
N HIS A 123 0.74 7.34 -0.49
CA HIS A 123 1.65 6.90 0.54
C HIS A 123 0.87 6.20 1.66
N ARG A 124 0.97 4.88 1.74
CA ARG A 124 0.45 4.11 2.87
C ARG A 124 1.41 4.20 4.05
N THR A 125 0.90 4.57 5.22
CA THR A 125 1.65 4.69 6.47
C THR A 125 0.79 4.31 7.68
N ASN A 126 1.36 4.42 8.88
CA ASN A 126 0.64 4.31 10.15
C ASN A 126 0.75 5.64 10.93
N ASP A 127 -0.12 5.81 11.92
CA ASP A 127 -0.14 6.98 12.82
C ASP A 127 0.95 6.98 13.90
N ASP A 128 1.65 5.86 14.10
CA ASP A 128 2.82 5.71 14.97
C ASP A 128 4.16 5.86 14.22
N ILE A 129 4.12 6.45 13.01
CA ILE A 129 5.29 6.76 12.19
C ILE A 129 5.73 8.20 12.37
N LEU A 130 7.00 8.38 12.74
CA LEU A 130 7.69 9.65 12.84
C LEU A 130 8.54 9.88 11.58
N TYR A 131 8.17 10.85 10.74
CA TYR A 131 9.01 11.26 9.61
C TYR A 131 10.22 12.05 10.11
N MET A 132 11.43 11.65 9.69
CA MET A 132 12.69 12.20 10.23
C MET A 132 13.41 13.14 9.27
N THR A 133 13.16 13.04 7.96
CA THR A 133 13.85 13.81 6.94
C THR A 133 12.86 14.59 6.08
N PRO A 134 13.11 15.89 5.83
CA PRO A 134 12.28 16.67 4.94
C PRO A 134 12.52 16.29 3.47
N GLY A 135 11.55 16.57 2.59
CA GLY A 135 11.72 16.35 1.14
C GLY A 135 11.36 14.95 0.65
N TRP A 136 10.68 14.14 1.48
CA TRP A 136 10.42 12.73 1.20
C TRP A 136 9.36 12.51 0.10
N ILE A 137 8.46 13.47 -0.15
CA ILE A 137 7.52 13.41 -1.28
C ILE A 137 8.31 13.52 -2.58
N THR A 138 9.22 14.47 -2.66
CA THR A 138 10.08 14.69 -3.84
C THR A 138 10.93 13.45 -4.11
N SER A 139 11.62 12.94 -3.09
CA SER A 139 12.48 11.76 -3.25
C SER A 139 11.72 10.52 -3.69
N SER A 140 10.55 10.25 -3.11
CA SER A 140 9.75 9.08 -3.46
C SER A 140 9.16 9.16 -4.87
N THR A 141 8.62 10.31 -5.26
CA THR A 141 8.07 10.53 -6.61
C THR A 141 9.17 10.47 -7.69
N GLN A 142 10.35 11.05 -7.44
CA GLN A 142 11.48 10.94 -8.35
C GLN A 142 12.01 9.51 -8.47
N ALA A 143 12.03 8.75 -7.37
CA ALA A 143 12.43 7.35 -7.41
C ALA A 143 11.51 6.52 -8.30
N LEU A 144 10.19 6.70 -8.14
CA LEU A 144 9.19 6.01 -8.96
C LEU A 144 9.28 6.39 -10.44
N ALA A 145 9.53 7.66 -10.74
CA ALA A 145 9.63 8.14 -12.12
C ALA A 145 10.85 7.60 -12.88
N ARG A 146 11.89 7.13 -12.18
CA ARG A 146 13.10 6.54 -12.78
C ARG A 146 12.91 5.09 -13.24
N PHE A 147 11.81 4.44 -12.87
CA PHE A 147 11.52 3.11 -13.39
C PHE A 147 11.21 3.16 -14.90
N HIS A 148 11.31 2.02 -15.57
CA HIS A 148 11.01 1.90 -17.00
C HIS A 148 10.06 0.73 -17.27
N PRO A 149 8.75 0.94 -17.49
CA PRO A 149 8.09 2.25 -17.60
C PRO A 149 8.08 3.03 -16.28
N PRO A 150 8.05 4.39 -16.35
CA PRO A 150 7.96 5.25 -15.18
C PRO A 150 6.76 4.90 -14.31
N ASN A 151 6.91 5.12 -13.01
CA ASN A 151 5.82 5.03 -12.04
C ASN A 151 5.20 3.62 -11.90
N VAL A 152 5.92 2.58 -12.35
CA VAL A 152 5.57 1.18 -12.09
C VAL A 152 6.56 0.60 -11.10
N GLY A 153 6.18 0.60 -9.83
CA GLY A 153 7.00 0.16 -8.71
C GLY A 153 6.51 0.71 -7.39
N ILE A 154 7.31 0.51 -6.35
CA ILE A 154 7.15 1.13 -5.04
C ILE A 154 8.43 1.85 -4.61
N ALA A 155 8.26 2.91 -3.84
CA ALA A 155 9.33 3.55 -3.09
C ALA A 155 8.99 3.50 -1.59
N GLY A 156 9.99 3.33 -0.72
CA GLY A 156 9.76 3.32 0.72
C GLY A 156 10.98 3.79 1.50
N PRO A 157 10.82 4.23 2.76
CA PRO A 157 11.90 4.77 3.55
C PRO A 157 12.81 3.71 4.16
N LYS A 158 13.94 4.18 4.66
CA LYS A 158 14.67 3.50 5.72
C LYS A 158 13.89 3.70 7.01
N VAL A 159 13.38 2.58 7.55
CA VAL A 159 12.67 2.54 8.83
C VAL A 159 13.66 2.26 9.97
N TYR A 160 13.61 3.08 11.01
CA TYR A 160 14.30 2.93 12.29
C TYR A 160 13.32 2.49 13.39
N GLY A 161 13.82 2.07 14.54
CA GLY A 161 12.99 1.59 15.66
C GLY A 161 12.45 0.18 15.42
N ASP A 162 11.23 -0.10 15.88
CA ASP A 162 10.69 -1.45 15.89
C ASP A 162 10.36 -2.00 14.49
N GLY A 163 10.17 -1.11 13.51
CA GLY A 163 10.02 -1.48 12.11
C GLY A 163 11.34 -1.81 11.40
N SER A 164 12.50 -1.63 12.05
CA SER A 164 13.82 -1.76 11.42
C SER A 164 14.29 -3.20 11.19
N THR A 165 13.79 -4.15 11.99
CA THR A 165 14.18 -5.57 11.96
C THR A 165 13.32 -6.42 11.04
N ASN A 166 12.37 -5.82 10.32
CA ASN A 166 11.31 -6.53 9.60
C ASN A 166 11.80 -7.16 8.27
N LYS A 167 12.84 -7.99 8.34
CA LYS A 167 13.39 -8.80 7.24
C LYS A 167 12.31 -9.70 6.61
N MET A 168 11.28 -10.06 7.38
CA MET A 168 10.15 -10.90 6.96
C MET A 168 9.19 -10.23 5.97
N HIS A 169 9.29 -8.91 5.75
CA HIS A 169 8.37 -8.14 4.89
C HIS A 169 9.11 -7.39 3.76
N GLY A 170 10.27 -7.89 3.32
CA GLY A 170 11.08 -7.21 2.30
C GLY A 170 11.63 -5.84 2.75
N GLY A 171 11.52 -5.51 4.04
CA GLY A 171 12.12 -4.33 4.68
C GLY A 171 11.44 -3.00 4.37
N VAL A 172 10.19 -3.00 3.89
CA VAL A 172 9.38 -1.79 3.63
C VAL A 172 7.98 -2.01 4.23
N THR A 173 7.70 -1.40 5.39
CA THR A 173 6.39 -1.48 6.08
C THR A 173 5.45 -0.34 5.69
N ILE A 174 5.99 0.70 5.07
CA ILE A 174 5.24 1.85 4.53
C ILE A 174 5.77 2.16 3.15
N ASP A 175 4.89 2.48 2.22
CA ASP A 175 5.20 2.53 0.79
C ASP A 175 4.55 3.73 0.12
N VAL A 176 5.18 4.19 -0.94
CA VAL A 176 4.69 5.18 -1.88
C VAL A 176 4.54 4.49 -3.23
N VAL A 177 3.35 4.61 -3.80
CA VAL A 177 3.02 4.13 -5.14
C VAL A 177 2.42 5.26 -5.96
N HIS A 178 2.58 5.16 -7.27
CA HIS A 178 1.83 6.00 -8.20
C HIS A 178 0.46 5.38 -8.47
N ARG A 179 -0.51 6.17 -8.94
CA ARG A 179 -1.83 5.70 -9.38
C ARG A 179 -1.81 4.58 -10.41
N THR A 180 -0.69 4.40 -11.13
CA THR A 180 -0.50 3.23 -12.00
C THR A 180 -0.64 1.91 -11.25
N HIS A 181 -0.30 1.87 -9.96
CA HIS A 181 -0.56 0.69 -9.12
C HIS A 181 -2.03 0.27 -9.18
N LEU A 182 -2.96 1.22 -9.03
CA LEU A 182 -4.40 0.95 -9.11
C LEU A 182 -4.96 0.94 -10.56
N ARG A 183 -4.11 1.17 -11.57
CA ARG A 183 -4.42 0.83 -12.97
C ARG A 183 -4.10 -0.63 -13.28
N ILE A 184 -3.10 -1.20 -12.61
CA ILE A 184 -2.74 -2.62 -12.70
C ILE A 184 -3.71 -3.43 -11.84
N PHE A 185 -3.89 -3.00 -10.59
CA PHE A 185 -4.69 -3.69 -9.59
C PHE A 185 -5.99 -2.97 -9.32
N ARG A 186 -7.08 -3.71 -9.18
CA ARG A 186 -8.38 -3.12 -8.81
C ARG A 186 -8.36 -2.61 -7.37
N GLU A 187 -7.56 -3.22 -6.51
CA GLU A 187 -7.43 -2.89 -5.10
C GLU A 187 -5.96 -2.62 -4.73
N TYR A 188 -5.73 -1.83 -3.68
CA TYR A 188 -4.37 -1.50 -3.20
C TYR A 188 -3.59 -2.73 -2.73
N TYR A 189 -4.30 -3.74 -2.22
CA TYR A 189 -3.80 -5.08 -2.00
C TYR A 189 -4.96 -6.08 -2.12
N PRO A 190 -4.67 -7.37 -2.31
CA PRO A 190 -5.71 -8.39 -2.41
C PRO A 190 -6.60 -8.41 -1.15
N PRO A 191 -7.95 -8.50 -1.29
CA PRO A 191 -8.89 -8.51 -0.17
C PRO A 191 -8.75 -9.70 0.78
N GLN A 192 -7.99 -10.72 0.41
CA GLN A 192 -7.73 -11.87 1.28
C GLN A 192 -6.60 -11.61 2.27
N LEU A 193 -5.97 -10.42 2.23
CA LEU A 193 -4.94 -9.97 3.15
C LEU A 193 -5.47 -8.80 3.97
N ASP A 194 -5.58 -8.97 5.29
CA ASP A 194 -6.22 -8.00 6.18
C ASP A 194 -5.22 -7.14 6.98
N ASN A 195 -3.97 -7.59 7.11
CA ASN A 195 -2.97 -6.97 7.98
C ASN A 195 -1.54 -7.10 7.43
N TRP A 196 -0.59 -7.58 8.23
CA TRP A 196 0.87 -7.47 8.01
C TRP A 196 1.34 -8.15 6.72
N PHE A 197 0.59 -9.12 6.20
CA PHE A 197 0.90 -9.76 4.92
C PHE A 197 0.73 -8.81 3.72
N THR A 198 0.03 -7.68 3.87
CA THR A 198 -0.04 -6.64 2.84
C THR A 198 1.32 -5.97 2.61
N ASP A 199 2.12 -5.76 3.66
CA ASP A 199 3.49 -5.25 3.58
C ASP A 199 4.39 -6.21 2.79
N SER A 200 4.27 -7.51 3.08
CA SER A 200 4.98 -8.54 2.33
C SER A 200 4.55 -8.56 0.87
N TRP A 201 3.24 -8.57 0.61
CA TRP A 201 2.70 -8.67 -0.74
C TRP A 201 3.14 -7.51 -1.62
N ILE A 202 3.01 -6.27 -1.14
CA ILE A 202 3.33 -5.08 -1.94
C ILE A 202 4.81 -5.03 -2.31
N VAL A 203 5.72 -5.49 -1.44
CA VAL A 203 7.13 -5.59 -1.79
C VAL A 203 7.37 -6.69 -2.80
N TYR A 204 6.90 -7.91 -2.50
CA TYR A 204 7.23 -9.08 -3.30
C TYR A 204 6.64 -9.05 -4.71
N VAL A 205 5.49 -8.41 -4.90
CA VAL A 205 4.86 -8.29 -6.21
C VAL A 205 5.71 -7.47 -7.19
N TYR A 206 6.53 -6.54 -6.69
CA TYR A 206 7.44 -5.69 -7.50
C TYR A 206 8.90 -6.17 -7.53
N VAL A 207 9.20 -7.34 -6.95
CA VAL A 207 10.50 -8.01 -7.06
C VAL A 207 10.41 -9.07 -8.16
N ALA A 208 11.44 -9.13 -9.02
CA ALA A 208 11.50 -10.06 -10.14
C ALA A 208 11.60 -11.54 -9.71
N LEU A 209 11.22 -12.43 -10.63
CA LEU A 209 11.45 -13.87 -10.53
C LEU A 209 12.67 -14.29 -11.35
N PRO A 210 13.49 -15.24 -10.85
CA PRO A 210 14.52 -15.89 -11.65
C PRO A 210 13.99 -16.72 -12.84
N SER A 211 12.68 -16.94 -12.96
CA SER A 211 12.11 -17.82 -14.02
C SER A 211 11.34 -17.07 -15.11
N VAL A 212 11.13 -15.77 -14.96
CA VAL A 212 10.53 -14.93 -16.01
C VAL A 212 11.70 -14.23 -16.71
N ALA A 213 11.74 -14.25 -18.04
CA ALA A 213 12.79 -13.61 -18.85
C ALA A 213 13.04 -12.11 -18.50
N ALA A 214 12.15 -11.49 -17.71
CA ALA A 214 12.34 -10.21 -17.02
C ALA A 214 13.30 -10.30 -15.80
N HIS A 215 14.45 -10.97 -15.95
CA HIS A 215 15.48 -11.18 -14.90
C HIS A 215 16.09 -9.90 -14.29
N GLN A 216 15.63 -8.70 -14.66
CA GLN A 216 16.36 -7.46 -14.38
C GLN A 216 15.60 -6.36 -13.65
N MET A 217 14.32 -6.51 -13.31
CA MET A 217 13.56 -5.35 -12.82
C MET A 217 13.14 -5.47 -11.36
N LYS A 218 14.09 -5.19 -10.45
CA LYS A 218 13.77 -4.81 -9.07
C LYS A 218 13.08 -3.44 -9.10
N ARG A 219 11.75 -3.42 -8.92
CA ARG A 219 10.92 -2.20 -8.92
C ARG A 219 10.56 -1.74 -7.50
N VAL A 220 11.49 -1.99 -6.59
CA VAL A 220 11.39 -1.62 -5.18
C VAL A 220 12.57 -0.71 -4.89
N MET A 221 12.30 0.57 -4.63
CA MET A 221 13.32 1.51 -4.20
C MET A 221 13.22 1.73 -2.69
N LYS A 222 14.23 1.26 -1.96
CA LYS A 222 14.40 1.58 -0.54
C LYS A 222 15.28 2.82 -0.41
N LEU A 223 14.64 3.95 -0.18
CA LEU A 223 15.27 5.24 0.02
C LEU A 223 15.87 5.31 1.42
N THR A 224 16.97 6.05 1.55
CA THR A 224 17.75 6.14 2.79
C THR A 224 17.83 7.58 3.28
N ARG A 225 18.58 7.81 4.37
CA ARG A 225 18.91 9.17 4.83
C ARG A 225 19.60 10.01 3.74
N ARG A 226 20.38 9.38 2.85
CA ARG A 226 21.01 10.08 1.71
C ARG A 226 20.00 10.50 0.64
N ASP A 227 18.85 9.86 0.62
CA ASP A 227 17.77 10.10 -0.32
C ASP A 227 16.62 10.88 0.34
N ASN A 228 16.84 11.48 1.51
CA ASN A 228 15.84 12.29 2.23
C ASN A 228 14.51 11.56 2.54
N PHE A 229 14.52 10.24 2.68
CA PHE A 229 13.34 9.51 3.14
C PHE A 229 13.70 8.47 4.20
N SER A 230 13.56 8.89 5.45
CA SER A 230 13.71 8.06 6.63
C SER A 230 12.62 8.34 7.64
N VAL A 231 12.24 7.28 8.36
CA VAL A 231 11.21 7.33 9.39
C VAL A 231 11.64 6.53 10.62
N SER A 232 11.10 6.86 11.77
CA SER A 232 11.14 6.02 12.96
C SER A 232 9.76 5.42 13.19
N HIS A 233 9.72 4.13 13.51
CA HIS A 233 8.51 3.44 13.92
C HIS A 233 8.67 3.02 15.38
N SER A 234 7.77 3.50 16.24
CA SER A 234 7.73 3.16 17.65
C SER A 234 6.40 2.50 17.96
N PHE A 235 6.39 1.17 18.10
CA PHE A 235 5.18 0.44 18.44
C PHE A 235 4.77 0.77 19.87
N GLU A 236 3.71 1.56 20.05
CA GLU A 236 3.14 1.76 21.38
C GLU A 236 2.48 0.46 21.89
N LYS A 237 1.61 -0.13 21.06
CA LYS A 237 0.92 -1.40 21.34
C LYS A 237 0.39 -1.99 20.04
N ARG A 238 0.37 -3.32 19.94
CA ARG A 238 -0.27 -4.00 18.80
C ARG A 238 -1.78 -3.76 18.83
N ARG A 239 -2.28 -3.10 17.78
CA ARG A 239 -3.72 -2.83 17.56
C ARG A 239 -4.45 -3.99 16.89
N TYR A 240 -3.73 -4.75 16.06
CA TYR A 240 -4.27 -5.87 15.30
C TYR A 240 -3.40 -7.11 15.50
N ALA A 241 -4.03 -8.27 15.61
CA ALA A 241 -3.33 -9.55 15.65
C ALA A 241 -3.05 -10.06 14.22
N PRO A 242 -1.91 -10.73 14.00
CA PRO A 242 -1.62 -11.33 12.70
C PRO A 242 -2.57 -12.49 12.42
N THR A 243 -3.10 -12.54 11.20
CA THR A 243 -3.96 -13.63 10.76
C THR A 243 -3.11 -14.70 10.09
N ALA A 244 -2.50 -15.61 10.87
CA ALA A 244 -1.50 -16.55 10.38
C ALA A 244 -1.95 -17.43 9.19
N SER A 245 -3.25 -17.65 9.00
CA SER A 245 -3.79 -18.36 7.83
C SER A 245 -3.55 -17.61 6.51
N GLN A 246 -3.46 -16.28 6.52
CA GLN A 246 -3.22 -15.46 5.32
C GLN A 246 -1.80 -15.63 4.76
N ALA A 247 -0.84 -16.03 5.59
CA ALA A 247 0.50 -16.41 5.15
C ALA A 247 0.46 -17.46 4.03
N LYS A 248 -0.50 -18.38 4.08
CA LYS A 248 -0.68 -19.45 3.09
C LYS A 248 -1.05 -18.91 1.71
N LEU A 249 -1.75 -17.78 1.65
CA LEU A 249 -2.24 -17.18 0.42
C LEU A 249 -1.18 -16.31 -0.27
N LEU A 250 -0.21 -15.81 0.49
CA LEU A 250 0.74 -14.80 0.05
C LEU A 250 1.46 -15.18 -1.24
N ALA A 251 1.98 -16.40 -1.35
CA ALA A 251 2.73 -16.82 -2.52
C ALA A 251 1.89 -16.81 -3.80
N ALA A 252 0.67 -17.36 -3.76
CA ALA A 252 -0.23 -17.37 -4.91
C ALA A 252 -0.70 -15.95 -5.29
N LEU A 253 -0.93 -15.09 -4.30
CA LEU A 253 -1.28 -13.68 -4.54
C LEU A 253 -0.12 -12.87 -5.14
N VAL A 254 1.13 -13.15 -4.74
CA VAL A 254 2.33 -12.56 -5.33
C VAL A 254 2.51 -13.03 -6.77
N GLU A 255 2.32 -14.32 -7.05
CA GLU A 255 2.35 -14.89 -8.41
C GLU A 255 1.34 -14.19 -9.34
N CYS A 256 0.08 -14.11 -8.89
CA CYS A 256 -0.97 -13.41 -9.62
C CYS A 256 -0.61 -11.95 -9.89
N GLY A 257 -0.10 -11.25 -8.87
CA GLY A 257 0.20 -9.84 -9.00
C GLY A 257 1.41 -9.56 -9.90
N ARG A 258 2.43 -10.41 -9.85
CA ARG A 258 3.58 -10.36 -10.78
C ARG A 258 3.14 -10.58 -12.22
N TYR A 259 2.22 -11.51 -12.46
CA TYR A 259 1.66 -11.72 -13.79
C TYR A 259 0.90 -10.48 -14.29
N ALA A 260 0.16 -9.80 -13.41
CA ALA A 260 -0.53 -8.55 -13.75
C ALA A 260 0.46 -7.43 -14.13
N ILE A 261 1.52 -7.24 -13.34
CA ILE A 261 2.56 -6.24 -13.60
C ILE A 261 3.30 -6.55 -14.90
N TRP A 262 3.68 -7.80 -15.13
CA TRP A 262 4.34 -8.23 -16.37
C TRP A 262 3.46 -7.91 -17.59
N SER A 263 2.18 -8.25 -17.53
CA SER A 263 1.22 -7.94 -18.60
C SER A 263 1.11 -6.43 -18.82
N TYR A 264 1.01 -5.62 -17.76
CA TYR A 264 0.98 -4.16 -17.87
C TYR A 264 2.23 -3.60 -18.53
N ILE A 265 3.41 -4.07 -18.12
CA ILE A 265 4.69 -3.61 -18.66
C ILE A 265 4.77 -3.95 -20.15
N ASN A 266 4.47 -5.18 -20.54
CA ASN A 266 4.52 -5.58 -21.94
C ASN A 266 3.57 -4.74 -22.79
N HIS A 267 2.31 -4.59 -22.36
CA HIS A 267 1.35 -3.74 -23.07
C HIS A 267 1.88 -2.30 -23.23
N THR A 268 2.45 -1.74 -22.15
CA THR A 268 3.02 -0.39 -22.17
C THR A 268 4.21 -0.26 -23.12
N LEU A 269 5.12 -1.25 -23.13
CA LEU A 269 6.31 -1.26 -23.99
C LEU A 269 5.94 -1.48 -25.47
N ASP A 270 4.94 -2.31 -25.73
CA ASP A 270 4.42 -2.59 -27.07
C ASP A 270 3.52 -1.45 -27.61
N GLY A 271 3.29 -0.39 -26.81
CA GLY A 271 2.38 0.71 -27.16
C GLY A 271 0.91 0.29 -27.23
N THR A 272 0.56 -0.89 -26.71
CA THR A 272 -0.80 -1.40 -26.69
C THR A 272 -1.52 -1.01 -25.39
N LYS A 273 -2.85 -0.94 -25.45
CA LYS A 273 -3.65 -0.57 -24.28
C LYS A 273 -3.71 -1.74 -23.30
N TYR A 274 -3.17 -1.55 -22.10
CA TYR A 274 -3.44 -2.47 -20.99
C TYR A 274 -4.94 -2.52 -20.71
N GLY A 275 -5.44 -3.72 -20.41
CA GLY A 275 -6.85 -3.97 -20.13
C GLY A 275 -7.35 -3.30 -18.86
N ARG A 276 -8.41 -3.88 -18.30
CA ARG A 276 -8.99 -3.42 -17.02
C ARG A 276 -8.09 -3.84 -15.86
N PRO A 277 -8.07 -3.06 -14.76
CA PRO A 277 -7.36 -3.46 -13.55
C PRO A 277 -7.87 -4.80 -13.04
N VAL A 278 -6.94 -5.66 -12.60
CA VAL A 278 -7.26 -7.02 -12.15
C VAL A 278 -7.31 -7.12 -10.64
N SER A 279 -8.11 -8.06 -10.16
CA SER A 279 -8.23 -8.38 -8.76
C SER A 279 -7.69 -9.78 -8.51
N CYS A 280 -6.59 -9.89 -7.77
CA CYS A 280 -5.94 -11.16 -7.52
C CYS A 280 -6.64 -11.95 -6.41
N ARG A 281 -6.93 -13.22 -6.66
CA ARG A 281 -7.49 -14.16 -5.69
C ARG A 281 -6.68 -15.45 -5.63
N ALA A 282 -6.40 -15.93 -4.42
CA ALA A 282 -5.79 -17.23 -4.17
C ALA A 282 -6.85 -18.24 -3.73
N TYR A 283 -6.71 -19.48 -4.18
CA TYR A 283 -7.68 -20.53 -3.94
C TYR A 283 -7.03 -21.78 -3.39
N SER A 284 -7.51 -22.25 -2.24
CA SER A 284 -7.13 -23.56 -1.69
C SER A 284 -7.51 -24.68 -2.66
N LYS A 285 -8.71 -24.55 -3.26
CA LYS A 285 -9.19 -25.38 -4.35
C LYS A 285 -9.61 -24.51 -5.53
N MET A 286 -9.11 -24.78 -6.73
CA MET A 286 -9.42 -23.97 -7.91
C MET A 286 -10.92 -24.05 -8.25
N PRO A 287 -11.57 -22.92 -8.58
CA PRO A 287 -12.96 -22.94 -9.01
C PRO A 287 -13.10 -23.74 -10.31
N SER A 288 -14.12 -24.59 -10.35
CA SER A 288 -14.62 -25.23 -11.58
C SER A 288 -15.09 -24.18 -12.59
N GLU A 289 -15.12 -24.51 -13.88
CA GLU A 289 -15.51 -23.55 -14.92
C GLU A 289 -16.90 -22.94 -14.66
N GLU A 290 -17.87 -23.75 -14.22
CA GLU A 290 -19.21 -23.26 -13.84
C GLU A 290 -19.19 -22.26 -12.67
N GLU A 291 -18.35 -22.48 -11.66
CA GLU A 291 -18.17 -21.53 -10.55
C GLU A 291 -17.52 -20.23 -11.03
N ARG A 292 -16.70 -20.28 -12.09
CA ARG A 292 -16.10 -19.08 -12.70
C ARG A 292 -17.15 -18.24 -13.43
N GLU A 293 -18.17 -18.86 -14.00
CA GLU A 293 -19.23 -18.17 -14.71
C GLU A 293 -20.30 -17.60 -13.75
N LYS A 294 -20.50 -18.24 -12.60
CA LYS A 294 -21.51 -17.85 -11.59
C LYS A 294 -21.06 -16.72 -10.63
N ASP A 295 -19.80 -16.31 -10.66
CA ASP A 295 -19.30 -15.22 -9.78
C ASP A 295 -19.86 -13.85 -10.23
N SER A 296 -21.05 -13.56 -9.68
CA SER A 296 -22.10 -12.55 -9.93
C SER A 296 -21.73 -11.06 -10.12
N GLY A 297 -20.58 -10.74 -10.72
CA GLY A 297 -20.25 -9.36 -11.08
C GLY A 297 -18.81 -9.13 -11.56
N SER A 298 -17.98 -10.18 -11.58
CA SER A 298 -16.62 -10.12 -12.13
C SER A 298 -16.41 -11.29 -13.08
N LYS A 299 -15.98 -11.00 -14.31
CA LYS A 299 -15.54 -12.04 -15.24
C LYS A 299 -14.18 -12.55 -14.79
N ILE A 300 -14.05 -13.87 -14.67
CA ILE A 300 -12.74 -14.47 -14.41
C ILE A 300 -11.89 -14.32 -15.67
N GLY A 301 -10.79 -13.58 -15.57
CA GLY A 301 -9.89 -13.33 -16.69
C GLY A 301 -8.93 -14.49 -16.92
N VAL A 302 -8.09 -14.78 -15.92
CA VAL A 302 -7.05 -15.83 -16.02
C VAL A 302 -6.99 -16.59 -14.71
N CYS A 303 -7.00 -17.91 -14.77
CA CYS A 303 -6.77 -18.80 -13.63
C CYS A 303 -5.55 -19.67 -13.91
N LYS A 304 -4.63 -19.78 -12.94
CA LYS A 304 -3.46 -20.65 -13.07
C LYS A 304 -3.29 -21.51 -11.83
N ARG A 305 -3.08 -22.81 -12.07
CA ARG A 305 -2.57 -23.73 -11.05
C ARG A 305 -1.12 -23.35 -10.74
N ARG A 306 -0.73 -23.53 -9.49
CA ARG A 306 0.67 -23.34 -9.10
C ARG A 306 1.48 -24.52 -9.62
N VAL A 307 2.57 -24.23 -10.32
CA VAL A 307 3.47 -25.25 -10.88
C VAL A 307 4.68 -25.52 -9.97
N GLY A 308 4.82 -24.76 -8.87
CA GLY A 308 5.90 -24.95 -7.93
C GLY A 308 6.09 -23.74 -7.03
N PRO A 309 7.15 -23.76 -6.20
CA PRO A 309 7.44 -22.65 -5.33
C PRO A 309 8.00 -21.43 -6.07
N VAL A 310 7.18 -20.40 -6.21
CA VAL A 310 7.57 -19.10 -6.76
C VAL A 310 8.18 -18.20 -5.67
N GLY A 311 9.39 -18.52 -5.24
CA GLY A 311 10.19 -17.71 -4.32
C GLY A 311 10.85 -16.50 -5.01
N GLY A 312 10.95 -15.37 -4.31
CA GLY A 312 11.92 -14.31 -4.60
C GLY A 312 12.98 -14.28 -3.49
N LEU A 313 14.14 -13.68 -3.75
CA LEU A 313 15.31 -13.57 -2.85
C LEU A 313 15.01 -13.08 -1.42
N GLU A 314 13.80 -12.59 -1.15
CA GLU A 314 13.42 -11.86 0.05
C GLU A 314 12.32 -12.57 0.88
N MET A 315 11.80 -13.72 0.45
CA MET A 315 10.93 -14.60 1.26
C MET A 315 11.74 -15.76 1.82
N ASN A 316 11.61 -16.03 3.13
CA ASN A 316 12.18 -17.23 3.73
C ASN A 316 11.56 -18.48 3.09
N GLU A 317 12.41 -19.34 2.53
CA GLU A 317 12.03 -20.58 1.85
C GLU A 317 11.13 -21.47 2.72
N ARG A 318 11.31 -21.46 4.05
CA ARG A 318 10.47 -22.22 4.98
C ARG A 318 9.02 -21.73 5.04
N ASP A 319 8.82 -20.41 5.10
CA ASP A 319 7.48 -19.81 5.10
C ASP A 319 6.79 -20.05 3.75
N PHE A 320 7.60 -20.07 2.69
CA PHE A 320 7.17 -20.39 1.34
C PHE A 320 6.67 -21.84 1.22
N ILE A 321 7.46 -22.83 1.63
CA ILE A 321 7.13 -24.26 1.49
C ILE A 321 5.85 -24.60 2.26
N LYS A 322 5.64 -23.99 3.43
CA LYS A 322 4.42 -24.21 4.22
C LYS A 322 3.18 -23.59 3.55
N SER A 323 3.34 -22.52 2.77
CA SER A 323 2.25 -21.90 2.01
C SER A 323 1.86 -22.68 0.76
N SER A 324 2.82 -23.36 0.10
CA SER A 324 2.61 -23.98 -1.21
C SER A 324 1.76 -25.24 -1.21
N SER A 325 1.73 -25.99 -0.12
CA SER A 325 0.95 -27.22 -0.04
C SER A 325 -0.55 -27.02 0.14
N SER A 326 -1.00 -25.81 0.49
CA SER A 326 -2.41 -25.55 0.87
C SER A 326 -3.19 -24.67 -0.12
N VAL A 327 -2.56 -24.23 -1.20
CA VAL A 327 -3.15 -23.35 -2.23
C VAL A 327 -2.89 -23.93 -3.61
N GLU A 328 -3.94 -24.38 -4.29
CA GLU A 328 -3.89 -25.01 -5.61
C GLU A 328 -3.55 -24.02 -6.73
N GLY A 329 -3.97 -22.77 -6.60
CA GLY A 329 -3.82 -21.77 -7.66
C GLY A 329 -4.29 -20.37 -7.31
N TRP A 330 -4.33 -19.53 -8.33
CA TRP A 330 -4.83 -18.16 -8.25
C TRP A 330 -5.62 -17.80 -9.51
N CYS A 331 -6.46 -16.78 -9.39
CA CYS A 331 -7.15 -16.17 -10.52
C CYS A 331 -7.07 -14.65 -10.50
N GLN A 332 -7.09 -14.04 -11.68
CA GLN A 332 -7.31 -12.62 -11.92
C GLN A 332 -8.77 -12.40 -12.26
N LEU A 333 -9.48 -11.66 -11.41
CA LEU A 333 -10.86 -11.25 -11.66
C LEU A 333 -10.87 -9.87 -12.31
N ILE A 334 -11.70 -9.70 -13.34
CA ILE A 334 -11.89 -8.45 -14.07
C ILE A 334 -13.36 -8.05 -13.91
N ARG A 335 -13.65 -6.80 -13.55
CA ARG A 335 -15.05 -6.35 -13.48
C ARG A 335 -15.68 -6.41 -14.87
N GLY A 336 -16.91 -6.95 -14.97
CA GLY A 336 -17.71 -7.06 -16.20
C GLY A 336 -17.99 -5.72 -16.86
#